data_AF-A0A6P4IYG7-F1
#
_entry.id   AF-A0A6P4IYG7-F1
#
_cell.length_a   1.000
_cell.length_b   1.000
_cell.length_c   1.000
_cell.angle_alpha   90.00
_cell.angle_beta   90.00
_cell.angle_gamma   90.00
#
_symmetry.space_group_name_H-M   'P 1'
#
loop_
_entity.id
_entity.type
_entity.pdbx_description
1 polymer ?
#
loop_
_entity_poly.entity_id
_entity_poly.type
_entity_poly.pdbx_seq_one_letter_code
_entity_poly.pdbx_strand_id
1 'polypeptide(L)'
;MFSRHFRPFFRSYRQGWRAFSSHFWRFVAEPGFIDRCSLKRVATLLPLVIIRSAHCKSKSIEDHEGKRTSRRRSMSKVMYEMSLEGKAQRYLNDLKERWNQLHRTPGLFAYQLKNLPQRRRIPGSHGFYTELNTDRSLKRRGPQTIESLNPAFRPTNFNFNKVNASEVLMTIDDCHGSPEVQMIINKSPLTQYHTLICPEVSKNQVQRITRDVLAFCITFMRSIDDRNIRMGYNSPGALASVNHLHFHLLLLPQDLYIDKVKLETLAGDSIFRLSRRAPTEAICVVFRAKDTDDDVSEKIDQIYKLAMWMCQNNMPHNLFITQDRSAKGQGDVQVFIFARSKYCVSKDLADFNVGFCELAGFIPLPDADKMENLTEQQVLHRIRSVTGSAPKAVYEEITNIVEGRTTEFPWEQILAM
;
A
#
# COMPACT_ATOMS: atom_id res chain seq x y z
N MET A 1 14.84 33.75 -37.27
CA MET A 1 14.02 32.62 -36.77
C MET A 1 14.27 32.48 -35.29
N PHE A 2 13.31 32.81 -34.42
CA PHE A 2 13.19 32.40 -32.99
C PHE A 2 12.29 33.44 -32.29
N SER A 3 10.97 33.30 -32.40
CA SER A 3 10.01 33.86 -31.43
C SER A 3 8.59 33.44 -31.77
N ARG A 4 8.18 32.21 -31.38
CA ARG A 4 6.75 31.85 -31.42
C ARG A 4 6.29 30.75 -30.48
N HIS A 5 7.04 30.37 -29.44
CA HIS A 5 6.65 29.23 -28.57
C HIS A 5 6.48 29.52 -27.07
N PHE A 6 6.43 30.78 -26.61
CA PHE A 6 6.19 31.10 -25.19
C PHE A 6 4.92 31.90 -24.88
N ARG A 7 3.95 31.97 -25.81
CA ARG A 7 2.67 32.67 -25.59
C ARG A 7 1.55 31.92 -24.83
N PRO A 8 1.55 30.58 -24.65
CA PRO A 8 0.49 29.95 -23.85
C PRO A 8 0.73 30.01 -22.33
N PHE A 9 1.99 30.07 -21.89
CA PHE A 9 2.35 29.90 -20.47
C PHE A 9 2.00 31.12 -19.59
N PHE A 10 2.04 32.33 -20.16
CA PHE A 10 1.78 33.57 -19.41
C PHE A 10 0.30 34.00 -19.34
N ARG A 11 -0.62 33.28 -20.01
CA ARG A 11 -2.07 33.58 -19.92
C ARG A 11 -2.78 32.88 -18.76
N SER A 12 -2.35 31.67 -18.39
CA SER A 12 -2.96 30.89 -17.29
C SER A 12 -2.69 31.52 -15.91
N TYR A 13 -1.45 31.95 -15.65
CA TYR A 13 -1.09 32.60 -14.38
C TYR A 13 -1.84 33.92 -14.13
N ARG A 14 -2.22 34.64 -15.20
CA ARG A 14 -2.94 35.92 -15.08
C ARG A 14 -4.44 35.75 -14.76
N GLN A 15 -5.03 34.59 -15.05
CA GLN A 15 -6.41 34.26 -14.69
C GLN A 15 -6.51 33.74 -13.25
N GLY A 16 -5.56 32.90 -12.80
CA GLY A 16 -5.51 32.44 -11.41
C GLY A 16 -5.35 33.57 -10.38
N TRP A 17 -4.51 34.55 -10.68
CA TRP A 17 -4.32 35.72 -9.81
C TRP A 17 -5.53 36.68 -9.76
N ARG A 18 -6.34 36.75 -10.83
CA ARG A 18 -7.59 37.52 -10.85
C ARG A 18 -8.71 36.83 -10.08
N ALA A 19 -8.77 35.49 -10.11
CA ALA A 19 -9.73 34.72 -9.34
C ALA A 19 -9.46 34.82 -7.83
N PHE A 20 -8.18 34.71 -7.43
CA PHE A 20 -7.78 34.84 -6.03
C PHE A 20 -8.02 36.25 -5.47
N SER A 21 -7.75 37.31 -6.25
CA SER A 21 -8.05 38.68 -5.79
C SER A 21 -9.56 38.93 -5.70
N SER A 22 -10.38 38.38 -6.61
CA SER A 22 -11.84 38.55 -6.55
C SER A 22 -12.48 37.87 -5.35
N HIS A 23 -11.99 36.69 -4.94
CA HIS A 23 -12.48 35.99 -3.75
C HIS A 23 -12.02 36.65 -2.45
N PHE A 24 -10.78 37.15 -2.41
CA PHE A 24 -10.27 37.90 -1.28
C PHE A 24 -11.03 39.22 -1.07
N TRP A 25 -11.33 39.96 -2.15
CA TRP A 25 -12.14 41.19 -2.07
C TRP A 25 -13.61 40.94 -1.75
N ARG A 26 -14.16 39.75 -2.07
CA ARG A 26 -15.52 39.36 -1.65
C ARG A 26 -15.61 39.02 -0.17
N PHE A 27 -14.56 38.42 0.39
CA PHE A 27 -14.45 38.12 1.83
C PHE A 27 -14.26 39.38 2.69
N VAL A 28 -13.63 40.42 2.13
CA VAL A 28 -13.39 41.70 2.82
C VAL A 28 -14.60 42.68 2.70
N ALA A 29 -15.58 42.39 1.84
CA ALA A 29 -16.70 43.29 1.54
C ALA A 29 -18.06 42.87 2.15
N GLU A 30 -18.11 41.86 3.03
CA GLU A 30 -19.35 41.53 3.76
C GLU A 30 -19.62 42.54 4.90
N PRO A 31 -20.79 43.20 4.93
CA PRO A 31 -21.16 44.09 6.01
C PRO A 31 -21.71 43.27 7.18
N GLY A 32 -20.85 42.95 8.15
CA GLY A 32 -21.32 42.21 9.32
C GLY A 32 -20.26 41.73 10.29
N PHE A 33 -19.28 42.54 10.68
CA PHE A 33 -18.53 42.30 11.92
C PHE A 33 -17.99 43.62 12.48
N ILE A 34 -18.86 44.35 13.17
CA ILE A 34 -18.49 45.37 14.14
C ILE A 34 -18.70 44.73 15.52
N ASP A 35 -17.63 44.40 16.24
CA ASP A 35 -17.31 45.09 17.49
C ASP A 35 -15.93 44.71 18.09
N ARG A 36 -15.22 45.77 18.48
CA ARG A 36 -14.19 45.96 19.53
C ARG A 36 -12.88 45.14 19.65
N CYS A 37 -11.81 45.95 19.67
CA CYS A 37 -10.47 45.76 20.26
C CYS A 37 -9.53 44.80 19.50
N SER A 38 -8.37 45.17 18.95
CA SER A 38 -7.37 46.15 19.37
C SER A 38 -6.44 46.47 18.18
N LEU A 39 -6.36 47.74 17.79
CA LEU A 39 -5.33 48.27 16.90
C LEU A 39 -3.97 48.27 17.63
N LYS A 40 -2.95 47.62 17.05
CA LYS A 40 -1.57 48.13 17.00
C LYS A 40 -0.68 47.24 16.12
N ARG A 41 0.01 47.91 15.18
CA ARG A 41 1.17 47.47 14.37
C ARG A 41 0.87 46.77 13.03
N VAL A 42 0.44 47.57 12.05
CA VAL A 42 0.84 47.39 10.66
C VAL A 42 2.08 48.26 10.42
N ALA A 43 3.21 47.63 10.12
CA ALA A 43 4.38 48.31 9.58
C ALA A 43 5.02 47.37 8.54
N THR A 44 4.76 47.69 7.27
CA THR A 44 5.74 47.73 6.17
C THR A 44 6.81 46.64 6.10
N LEU A 45 6.79 45.80 5.04
CA LEU A 45 7.77 45.85 3.93
C LEU A 45 7.62 44.67 2.95
N LEU A 46 7.71 45.01 1.65
CA LEU A 46 7.79 44.17 0.46
C LEU A 46 9.14 43.41 0.36
N PRO A 47 9.25 42.37 -0.50
CA PRO A 47 10.35 41.41 -0.48
C PRO A 47 11.60 41.90 -1.23
N LEU A 48 12.77 41.78 -0.59
CA LEU A 48 14.09 41.94 -1.21
C LEU A 48 14.56 40.60 -1.79
N VAL A 49 14.60 40.52 -3.11
CA VAL A 49 15.29 39.46 -3.87
C VAL A 49 16.78 39.78 -3.86
N ILE A 50 17.61 38.92 -3.25
CA ILE A 50 19.07 38.98 -3.39
C ILE A 50 19.54 37.74 -4.16
N ILE A 51 19.99 37.98 -5.39
CA ILE A 51 20.81 37.04 -6.16
C ILE A 51 22.24 37.16 -5.63
N ARG A 52 22.79 36.07 -5.09
CA ARG A 52 24.24 35.93 -4.92
C ARG A 52 24.71 34.62 -5.53
N SER A 53 25.25 34.73 -6.73
CA SER A 53 26.22 33.79 -7.30
C SER A 53 27.59 34.05 -6.70
N ALA A 54 28.20 33.04 -6.08
CA ALA A 54 29.64 33.02 -5.85
C ALA A 54 30.16 31.58 -5.91
N HIS A 55 30.94 31.33 -6.95
CA HIS A 55 31.85 30.21 -7.10
C HIS A 55 32.92 30.28 -6.02
N CYS A 56 33.18 29.19 -5.30
CA CYS A 56 34.48 28.98 -4.67
C CYS A 56 34.82 27.48 -4.68
N LYS A 57 35.87 27.15 -5.43
CA LYS A 57 36.58 25.86 -5.41
C LYS A 57 37.67 25.94 -4.33
N SER A 58 37.79 24.94 -3.47
CA SER A 58 39.07 24.22 -3.26
C SER A 58 38.94 22.97 -2.36
N LYS A 59 39.58 21.90 -2.86
CA LYS A 59 40.33 20.79 -2.21
C LYS A 59 39.71 19.89 -1.11
N SER A 60 39.38 18.68 -1.58
CA SER A 60 39.66 17.33 -1.04
C SER A 60 40.26 17.15 0.37
N ILE A 61 39.53 16.41 1.21
CA ILE A 61 40.06 15.40 2.13
C ILE A 61 39.19 14.14 1.94
N GLU A 62 39.84 13.00 1.77
CA GLU A 62 39.24 11.68 1.59
C GLU A 62 38.67 11.18 2.92
N ASP A 63 37.40 10.77 2.91
CA ASP A 63 36.86 9.80 3.87
C ASP A 63 35.92 8.85 3.13
N HIS A 64 36.19 7.56 3.30
CA HIS A 64 35.46 6.46 2.69
C HIS A 64 34.13 6.22 3.42
N GLU A 65 33.06 6.88 2.96
CA GLU A 65 31.68 6.45 3.21
C GLU A 65 30.96 6.17 1.88
N GLY A 66 30.31 5.02 1.80
CA GLY A 66 29.57 4.56 0.63
C GLY A 66 28.51 5.57 0.21
N LYS A 67 28.72 6.20 -0.95
CA LYS A 67 27.82 7.19 -1.55
C LYS A 67 26.47 6.57 -1.90
N ARG A 68 25.48 6.72 -1.01
CA ARG A 68 24.07 6.79 -1.41
C ARG A 68 23.88 8.05 -2.26
N THR A 69 23.37 7.87 -3.47
CA THR A 69 23.20 8.94 -4.45
C THR A 69 22.20 9.99 -3.95
N SER A 70 22.61 11.24 -4.11
CA SER A 70 21.98 12.46 -3.62
C SER A 70 20.52 12.62 -4.06
N ARG A 71 19.57 12.40 -3.13
CA ARG A 71 18.23 13.00 -3.17
C ARG A 71 18.35 14.51 -2.90
N ARG A 72 18.08 15.37 -3.89
CA ARG A 72 17.91 16.84 -3.74
C ARG A 72 16.94 17.29 -4.86
N ARG A 73 15.79 17.93 -4.64
CA ARG A 73 15.21 18.77 -3.55
C ARG A 73 13.75 18.33 -3.26
N SER A 74 13.22 18.40 -2.03
CA SER A 74 12.41 19.56 -1.57
C SER A 74 12.34 19.69 -0.03
N MET A 75 12.86 18.72 0.73
CA MET A 75 12.67 18.66 2.18
C MET A 75 13.99 18.91 2.93
N SER A 76 13.96 19.69 4.02
CA SER A 76 15.14 19.88 4.86
C SER A 76 15.56 18.56 5.52
N LYS A 77 16.82 18.41 5.92
CA LYS A 77 17.30 17.20 6.62
C LYS A 77 16.43 16.88 7.85
N VAL A 78 16.08 17.91 8.62
CA VAL A 78 15.22 17.81 9.79
C VAL A 78 13.83 17.32 9.40
N MET A 79 13.23 17.88 8.36
CA MET A 79 11.91 17.45 7.90
C MET A 79 11.91 15.99 7.41
N TYR A 80 12.98 15.55 6.73
CA TYR A 80 13.14 14.14 6.33
C TYR A 80 13.29 13.21 7.53
N GLU A 81 14.13 13.56 8.50
CA GLU A 81 14.29 12.78 9.73
C GLU A 81 12.98 12.71 10.54
N MET A 82 12.07 13.66 10.32
CA MET A 82 10.75 13.70 10.94
C MET A 82 9.66 12.99 10.13
N SER A 83 9.87 12.75 8.84
CA SER A 83 8.88 12.13 7.96
C SER A 83 8.81 10.60 8.12
N LEU A 84 7.82 9.98 7.47
CA LEU A 84 7.69 8.53 7.41
C LEU A 84 8.94 7.89 6.79
N GLU A 85 9.50 8.47 5.73
CA GLU A 85 10.69 7.96 5.03
C GLU A 85 11.92 7.91 5.93
N GLY A 86 12.14 8.94 6.76
CA GLY A 86 13.27 8.95 7.69
C GLY A 86 13.12 7.99 8.86
N LYS A 87 11.88 7.70 9.28
CA LYS A 87 11.59 6.91 10.48
C LYS A 87 11.18 5.46 10.21
N ALA A 88 10.80 5.10 8.99
CA ALA A 88 10.25 3.78 8.63
C ALA A 88 11.11 2.61 9.11
N GLN A 89 12.45 2.69 8.94
CA GLN A 89 13.34 1.64 9.41
C GLN A 89 13.33 1.48 10.94
N ARG A 90 13.29 2.60 11.68
CA ARG A 90 13.18 2.56 13.13
C ARG A 90 11.84 1.96 13.55
N TYR A 91 10.75 2.41 12.92
CA TYR A 91 9.41 1.86 13.17
C TYR A 91 9.35 0.36 12.90
N LEU A 92 9.99 -0.15 11.83
CA LEU A 92 10.06 -1.58 11.58
C LEU A 92 10.83 -2.32 12.68
N ASN A 93 11.95 -1.77 13.16
CA ASN A 93 12.73 -2.38 14.24
C ASN A 93 11.92 -2.42 15.55
N ASP A 94 11.31 -1.30 15.91
CA ASP A 94 10.45 -1.16 17.10
C ASP A 94 9.26 -2.13 17.02
N LEU A 95 8.62 -2.24 15.85
CA LEU A 95 7.55 -3.20 15.58
C LEU A 95 8.01 -4.63 15.83
N LYS A 96 9.16 -5.04 15.31
CA LYS A 96 9.69 -6.40 15.49
C LYS A 96 9.98 -6.71 16.95
N GLU A 97 10.63 -5.79 17.65
CA GLU A 97 10.94 -5.96 19.07
C GLU A 97 9.65 -6.09 19.88
N ARG A 98 8.73 -5.12 19.71
CA ARG A 98 7.46 -5.11 20.42
C ARG A 98 6.62 -6.34 20.11
N TRP A 99 6.54 -6.74 18.85
CA TRP A 99 5.80 -7.93 18.44
C TRP A 99 6.36 -9.20 19.09
N ASN A 100 7.70 -9.36 19.16
CA ASN A 100 8.33 -10.49 19.85
C ASN A 100 8.05 -10.48 21.36
N GLN A 101 8.04 -9.30 22.01
CA GLN A 101 7.65 -9.17 23.42
C GLN A 101 6.18 -9.58 23.64
N LEU A 102 5.26 -9.06 22.83
CA LEU A 102 3.84 -9.38 22.93
C LEU A 102 3.56 -10.85 22.61
N HIS A 103 4.29 -11.44 21.66
CA HIS A 103 4.11 -12.85 21.31
C HIS A 103 4.36 -13.75 22.53
N ARG A 104 5.34 -13.42 23.37
CA ARG A 104 5.63 -14.18 24.61
C ARG A 104 4.60 -13.98 25.72
N THR A 105 3.68 -13.02 25.58
CA THR A 105 2.67 -12.72 26.59
C THR A 105 1.44 -13.62 26.40
N PRO A 106 1.05 -14.42 27.42
CA PRO A 106 -0.13 -15.28 27.33
C PRO A 106 -1.42 -14.48 27.06
N GLY A 107 -2.31 -15.04 26.24
CA GLY A 107 -3.65 -14.49 26.00
C GLY A 107 -3.77 -13.35 24.97
N LEU A 108 -2.65 -12.74 24.53
CA LEU A 108 -2.71 -11.70 23.49
C LEU A 108 -2.95 -12.28 22.09
N PHE A 109 -2.22 -13.33 21.73
CA PHE A 109 -2.42 -14.07 20.48
C PHE A 109 -3.34 -15.27 20.72
N ALA A 110 -4.14 -15.64 19.71
CA ALA A 110 -4.99 -16.83 19.76
C ALA A 110 -4.16 -18.13 19.86
N TYR A 111 -2.91 -18.09 19.41
CA TYR A 111 -1.94 -19.17 19.49
C TYR A 111 -0.52 -18.63 19.36
N GLN A 112 0.44 -19.45 19.74
CA GLN A 112 1.85 -19.16 19.60
C GLN A 112 2.37 -19.77 18.29
N LEU A 113 3.17 -19.05 17.50
CA LEU A 113 3.85 -19.65 16.37
C LEU A 113 4.89 -20.66 16.84
N LYS A 114 5.07 -21.73 16.07
CA LYS A 114 6.16 -22.69 16.30
C LYS A 114 7.48 -22.04 15.88
N ASN A 115 8.55 -22.26 16.65
CA ASN A 115 9.89 -21.78 16.30
C ASN A 115 10.37 -22.31 14.94
N LEU A 116 10.03 -23.57 14.63
CA LEU A 116 10.34 -24.24 13.38
C LEU A 116 9.06 -24.88 12.81
N PRO A 117 8.24 -24.14 12.06
CA PRO A 117 7.05 -24.72 11.46
C PRO A 117 7.44 -25.68 10.33
N GLN A 118 6.66 -26.74 10.16
CA GLN A 118 6.84 -27.67 9.05
C GLN A 118 6.57 -26.94 7.74
N ARG A 119 7.49 -27.11 6.79
CA ARG A 119 7.55 -26.36 5.54
C ARG A 119 8.03 -27.27 4.43
N ARG A 120 7.51 -27.07 3.21
CA ARG A 120 8.08 -27.71 2.01
C ARG A 120 7.79 -26.90 0.76
N ARG A 121 8.58 -27.13 -0.28
CA ARG A 121 8.16 -26.76 -1.65
C ARG A 121 7.24 -27.85 -2.17
N ILE A 122 6.16 -27.44 -2.81
CA ILE A 122 5.26 -28.36 -3.50
C ILE A 122 5.99 -28.87 -4.75
N PRO A 123 6.06 -30.20 -4.98
CA PRO A 123 6.69 -30.75 -6.17
C PRO A 123 6.05 -30.20 -7.45
N GLY A 124 6.88 -29.64 -8.33
CA GLY A 124 6.48 -29.10 -9.62
C GLY A 124 7.43 -27.99 -10.11
N SER A 125 7.04 -27.32 -11.19
CA SER A 125 7.90 -26.36 -11.91
C SER A 125 7.73 -24.91 -11.43
N HIS A 126 6.65 -24.61 -10.72
CA HIS A 126 6.36 -23.23 -10.29
C HIS A 126 6.97 -22.89 -8.94
N GLY A 127 7.30 -23.88 -8.12
CA GLY A 127 8.01 -23.70 -6.85
C GLY A 127 7.13 -23.11 -5.75
N PHE A 128 5.83 -23.44 -5.73
CA PHE A 128 4.94 -23.04 -4.63
C PHE A 128 5.49 -23.52 -3.29
N TYR A 129 5.40 -22.66 -2.27
CA TYR A 129 5.89 -22.95 -0.93
C TYR A 129 4.73 -23.12 0.04
N THR A 130 4.78 -24.11 0.91
CA THR A 130 3.75 -24.37 1.90
C THR A 130 4.31 -24.44 3.32
N GLU A 131 3.50 -24.00 4.28
CA GLU A 131 3.78 -23.99 5.72
C GLU A 131 2.58 -24.47 6.52
N LEU A 132 2.82 -25.32 7.53
CA LEU A 132 1.77 -25.91 8.35
C LEU A 132 1.33 -24.92 9.42
N ASN A 133 0.06 -24.55 9.38
CA ASN A 133 -0.60 -23.55 10.21
C ASN A 133 -1.89 -24.13 10.82
N THR A 134 -1.76 -25.23 11.57
CA THR A 134 -2.88 -25.94 12.22
C THR A 134 -3.62 -25.09 13.24
N ASP A 135 -2.89 -24.47 14.16
CA ASP A 135 -3.50 -23.62 15.20
C ASP A 135 -4.28 -22.45 14.59
N ARG A 136 -3.78 -21.88 13.49
CA ARG A 136 -4.47 -20.82 12.76
C ARG A 136 -5.84 -21.25 12.29
N SER A 137 -5.95 -22.48 11.80
CA SER A 137 -7.17 -22.97 11.18
C SER A 137 -8.22 -23.32 12.22
N LEU A 138 -7.78 -23.77 13.40
CA LEU A 138 -8.64 -24.15 14.52
C LEU A 138 -9.03 -22.97 15.43
N LYS A 139 -8.11 -22.04 15.69
CA LYS A 139 -8.25 -21.03 16.74
C LYS A 139 -8.54 -19.62 16.22
N ARG A 140 -8.48 -19.41 14.90
CA ARG A 140 -8.83 -18.11 14.30
C ARG A 140 -10.33 -17.87 14.42
N ARG A 141 -10.70 -16.62 14.73
CA ARG A 141 -12.09 -16.17 14.67
C ARG A 141 -12.72 -16.46 13.30
N GLY A 142 -14.00 -16.80 13.30
CA GLY A 142 -14.81 -16.84 12.09
C GLY A 142 -14.69 -15.55 11.26
N PRO A 143 -14.58 -15.65 9.93
CA PRO A 143 -14.59 -14.50 9.04
C PRO A 143 -15.99 -13.85 9.03
N GLN A 144 -16.04 -12.54 8.79
CA GLN A 144 -17.32 -11.85 8.55
C GLN A 144 -17.83 -12.15 7.15
N THR A 145 -19.15 -12.23 7.01
CA THR A 145 -19.81 -12.15 5.70
C THR A 145 -19.76 -10.71 5.22
N ILE A 146 -19.13 -10.47 4.06
CA ILE A 146 -19.08 -9.15 3.42
C ILE A 146 -19.63 -9.32 2.01
N GLU A 147 -20.85 -8.86 1.78
CA GLU A 147 -21.65 -9.21 0.60
C GLU A 147 -21.36 -8.36 -0.64
N SER A 148 -20.68 -7.23 -0.49
CA SER A 148 -20.32 -6.34 -1.60
C SER A 148 -18.92 -5.73 -1.45
N LEU A 149 -18.35 -5.27 -2.57
CA LEU A 149 -17.13 -4.44 -2.59
C LEU A 149 -17.33 -3.02 -2.07
N ASN A 150 -18.59 -2.60 -1.89
CA ASN A 150 -18.97 -1.34 -1.27
C ASN A 150 -19.83 -1.62 -0.03
N PRO A 151 -19.28 -2.29 0.99
CA PRO A 151 -20.06 -2.65 2.15
C PRO A 151 -20.30 -1.40 3.00
N ALA A 152 -21.40 -1.38 3.76
CA ALA A 152 -21.60 -0.38 4.81
C ALA A 152 -20.82 -0.74 6.06
N PHE A 153 -20.28 0.26 6.77
CA PHE A 153 -19.67 0.02 8.08
C PHE A 153 -20.74 -0.42 9.08
N ARG A 154 -20.45 -1.47 9.85
CA ARG A 154 -21.39 -2.03 10.85
C ARG A 154 -20.74 -1.98 12.24
N PRO A 155 -21.05 -0.97 13.07
CA PRO A 155 -20.43 -0.80 14.39
C PRO A 155 -20.67 -1.99 15.34
N THR A 156 -21.76 -2.74 15.16
CA THR A 156 -22.10 -3.92 15.96
C THR A 156 -21.17 -5.11 15.67
N ASN A 157 -20.75 -5.28 14.42
CA ASN A 157 -19.77 -6.30 14.03
C ASN A 157 -18.39 -6.00 14.63
N PHE A 158 -17.51 -6.99 14.68
CA PHE A 158 -16.12 -6.72 15.06
C PHE A 158 -15.49 -5.69 14.11
N ASN A 159 -14.75 -4.75 14.68
CA ASN A 159 -13.98 -3.75 13.95
C ASN A 159 -12.77 -3.35 14.82
N PHE A 160 -11.77 -2.70 14.23
CA PHE A 160 -10.52 -2.41 14.94
C PHE A 160 -10.64 -1.37 16.06
N ASN A 161 -11.74 -0.63 16.21
CA ASN A 161 -11.99 0.19 17.41
C ASN A 161 -12.25 -0.67 18.67
N LYS A 162 -12.43 -2.00 18.51
CA LYS A 162 -12.74 -2.93 19.60
C LYS A 162 -11.56 -3.79 20.04
N VAL A 163 -10.36 -3.57 19.49
CA VAL A 163 -9.16 -4.29 19.96
C VAL A 163 -8.72 -3.74 21.31
N ASN A 164 -8.08 -4.58 22.12
CA ASN A 164 -7.49 -4.08 23.37
C ASN A 164 -6.29 -3.19 23.05
N ALA A 165 -6.06 -2.16 23.86
CA ALA A 165 -4.89 -1.29 23.71
C ALA A 165 -3.55 -2.07 23.75
N SER A 166 -3.51 -3.21 24.46
CA SER A 166 -2.35 -4.11 24.50
C SER A 166 -2.07 -4.83 23.17
N GLU A 167 -3.02 -4.85 22.23
CA GLU A 167 -2.85 -5.40 20.89
C GLU A 167 -2.22 -4.38 19.91
N VAL A 168 -2.18 -3.09 20.27
CA VAL A 168 -1.56 -2.04 19.47
C VAL A 168 -0.05 -2.05 19.70
N LEU A 169 0.73 -2.24 18.63
CA LEU A 169 2.20 -2.20 18.65
C LEU A 169 2.70 -0.77 18.73
N MET A 170 2.13 0.10 17.89
CA MET A 170 2.40 1.53 17.84
C MET A 170 1.35 2.28 17.02
N THR A 171 1.27 3.59 17.22
CA THR A 171 0.54 4.52 16.36
C THR A 171 1.54 5.43 15.68
N ILE A 172 1.46 5.52 14.36
CA ILE A 172 2.28 6.40 13.54
C ILE A 172 1.42 7.58 13.10
N ASP A 173 1.79 8.77 13.54
CA ASP A 173 1.24 10.04 13.10
C ASP A 173 2.44 10.91 12.73
N ASP A 174 2.51 11.37 11.47
CA ASP A 174 3.65 12.10 10.95
C ASP A 174 3.44 13.61 10.88
N CYS A 175 2.34 14.14 11.44
CA CYS A 175 2.05 15.58 11.56
C CYS A 175 2.00 16.36 10.21
N HIS A 176 2.21 15.70 9.07
CA HIS A 176 2.43 16.32 7.76
C HIS A 176 1.35 15.94 6.74
N GLY A 177 0.18 15.52 7.23
CA GLY A 177 -0.99 15.21 6.41
C GLY A 177 -1.07 13.77 5.93
N SER A 178 -0.15 12.89 6.34
CA SER A 178 -0.37 11.44 6.19
C SER A 178 -1.44 10.96 7.18
N PRO A 179 -2.16 9.89 6.86
CA PRO A 179 -3.15 9.33 7.77
C PRO A 179 -2.46 8.87 9.07
N GLU A 180 -3.12 9.06 10.21
CA GLU A 180 -2.76 8.31 11.42
C GLU A 180 -2.87 6.82 11.10
N VAL A 181 -1.83 6.04 11.38
CA VAL A 181 -1.82 4.59 11.14
C VAL A 181 -1.54 3.86 12.44
N GLN A 182 -2.47 3.01 12.85
CA GLN A 182 -2.28 2.08 13.94
C GLN A 182 -1.73 0.75 13.40
N MET A 183 -0.60 0.32 13.97
CA MET A 183 0.00 -0.99 13.72
C MET A 183 -0.46 -1.93 14.83
N ILE A 184 -1.33 -2.89 14.50
CA ILE A 184 -2.00 -3.76 15.47
C ILE A 184 -1.54 -5.20 15.24
N ILE A 185 -1.26 -5.99 16.28
CA ILE A 185 -0.93 -7.41 16.08
C ILE A 185 -2.09 -8.10 15.34
N ASN A 186 -1.77 -8.99 14.40
CA ASN A 186 -2.78 -9.93 13.96
C ASN A 186 -2.93 -11.01 15.04
N LYS A 187 -4.03 -10.96 15.81
CA LYS A 187 -4.35 -11.92 16.87
C LYS A 187 -4.27 -13.38 16.43
N SER A 188 -4.44 -13.64 15.13
CA SER A 188 -4.10 -14.92 14.52
C SER A 188 -2.98 -14.68 13.50
N PRO A 189 -1.71 -14.82 13.86
CA PRO A 189 -0.60 -14.52 12.96
C PRO A 189 -0.39 -15.66 11.95
N LEU A 190 0.08 -15.32 10.75
CA LEU A 190 0.33 -16.31 9.69
C LEU A 190 1.77 -16.76 9.75
N THR A 191 2.66 -15.79 9.82
CA THR A 191 4.09 -15.92 10.06
C THR A 191 4.52 -14.84 11.07
N GLN A 192 5.81 -14.80 11.38
CA GLN A 192 6.37 -13.82 12.31
C GLN A 192 6.06 -12.38 11.87
N TYR A 193 5.89 -11.49 12.85
CA TYR A 193 5.58 -10.06 12.65
C TYR A 193 4.26 -9.77 11.94
N HIS A 194 3.35 -10.74 11.84
CA HIS A 194 2.05 -10.51 11.22
C HIS A 194 1.28 -9.41 11.97
N THR A 195 1.18 -8.26 11.32
CA THR A 195 0.65 -6.99 11.82
C THR A 195 -0.39 -6.47 10.84
N LEU A 196 -1.41 -5.79 11.36
CA LEU A 196 -2.44 -5.10 10.63
C LEU A 196 -2.10 -3.61 10.58
N ILE A 197 -2.09 -3.04 9.39
CA ILE A 197 -1.89 -1.61 9.14
C ILE A 197 -3.28 -1.00 9.01
N CYS A 198 -3.73 -0.27 10.02
CA CYS A 198 -5.09 0.26 10.10
C CYS A 198 -5.05 1.80 10.07
N PRO A 199 -5.36 2.44 8.93
CA PRO A 199 -5.41 3.89 8.84
C PRO A 199 -6.66 4.44 9.53
N GLU A 200 -6.51 5.54 10.25
CA GLU A 200 -7.58 6.40 10.76
C GLU A 200 -8.76 5.61 11.35
N VAL A 201 -8.47 4.69 12.28
CA VAL A 201 -9.41 3.68 12.79
C VAL A 201 -10.73 4.29 13.28
N SER A 202 -10.66 5.50 13.84
CA SER A 202 -11.82 6.27 14.31
C SER A 202 -12.76 6.74 13.19
N LYS A 203 -12.28 6.85 11.95
CA LYS A 203 -13.08 7.20 10.76
C LYS A 203 -13.93 6.05 10.23
N ASN A 204 -13.79 4.84 10.78
CA ASN A 204 -14.62 3.68 10.44
C ASN A 204 -14.63 3.35 8.93
N GLN A 205 -13.50 3.58 8.26
CA GLN A 205 -13.38 3.30 6.83
C GLN A 205 -13.60 1.80 6.58
N VAL A 206 -14.48 1.49 5.65
CA VAL A 206 -14.77 0.11 5.24
C VAL A 206 -13.58 -0.51 4.53
N GLN A 207 -13.57 -1.83 4.31
CA GLN A 207 -12.45 -2.51 3.64
C GLN A 207 -12.39 -2.15 2.14
N ARG A 208 -11.95 -0.93 1.83
CA ARG A 208 -11.71 -0.37 0.50
C ARG A 208 -10.43 0.44 0.55
N ILE A 209 -9.54 0.20 -0.40
CA ILE A 209 -8.28 0.94 -0.50
C ILE A 209 -8.59 2.43 -0.64
N THR A 210 -7.94 3.25 0.18
CA THR A 210 -7.83 4.69 0.00
C THR A 210 -6.48 5.03 -0.60
N ARG A 211 -6.39 6.16 -1.29
CA ARG A 211 -5.12 6.66 -1.85
C ARG A 211 -4.07 6.82 -0.75
N ASP A 212 -4.47 7.34 0.40
CA ASP A 212 -3.56 7.70 1.49
C ASP A 212 -2.94 6.48 2.18
N VAL A 213 -3.72 5.44 2.46
CA VAL A 213 -3.15 4.20 3.04
C VAL A 213 -2.25 3.48 2.03
N LEU A 214 -2.60 3.55 0.73
CA LEU A 214 -1.76 2.99 -0.31
C LEU A 214 -0.42 3.73 -0.38
N ALA A 215 -0.44 5.06 -0.36
CA ALA A 215 0.76 5.89 -0.29
C ALA A 215 1.60 5.54 0.94
N PHE A 216 1.00 5.44 2.13
CA PHE A 216 1.69 5.02 3.34
C PHE A 216 2.40 3.68 3.16
N CYS A 217 1.71 2.65 2.66
CA CYS A 217 2.27 1.31 2.50
C CYS A 217 3.47 1.30 1.52
N ILE A 218 3.35 2.01 0.40
CA ILE A 218 4.42 2.10 -0.60
C ILE A 218 5.61 2.89 -0.05
N THR A 219 5.37 4.03 0.57
CA THR A 219 6.42 4.85 1.19
C THR A 219 7.15 4.07 2.28
N PHE A 220 6.43 3.36 3.15
CA PHE A 220 7.03 2.52 4.18
C PHE A 220 7.91 1.42 3.56
N MET A 221 7.39 0.67 2.57
CA MET A 221 8.14 -0.40 1.90
C MET A 221 9.36 0.09 1.12
N ARG A 222 9.32 1.30 0.54
CA ARG A 222 10.47 1.93 -0.13
C ARG A 222 11.53 2.44 0.85
N SER A 223 11.17 2.61 2.12
CA SER A 223 11.99 3.27 3.14
C SER A 223 12.58 2.32 4.18
N ILE A 224 12.27 1.02 4.07
CA ILE A 224 12.90 -0.04 4.87
C ILE A 224 13.98 -0.77 4.07
N ASP A 225 14.95 -1.35 4.78
CA ASP A 225 15.98 -2.25 4.26
C ASP A 225 15.75 -3.66 4.83
N ASP A 226 14.60 -4.25 4.50
CA ASP A 226 14.30 -5.64 4.83
C ASP A 226 13.38 -6.27 3.77
N ARG A 227 14.03 -6.94 2.82
CA ARG A 227 13.37 -7.61 1.69
C ARG A 227 12.52 -8.82 2.07
N ASN A 228 12.55 -9.25 3.35
CA ASN A 228 11.74 -10.35 3.84
C ASN A 228 10.39 -9.87 4.39
N ILE A 229 10.25 -8.58 4.68
CA ILE A 229 8.96 -8.00 5.03
C ILE A 229 8.15 -7.84 3.75
N ARG A 230 6.91 -8.34 3.79
CA ARG A 230 5.95 -8.25 2.69
C ARG A 230 4.67 -7.63 3.22
N MET A 231 3.95 -6.93 2.36
CA MET A 231 2.59 -6.49 2.67
C MET A 231 1.56 -7.11 1.73
N GLY A 232 0.32 -7.16 2.18
CA GLY A 232 -0.77 -7.65 1.36
C GLY A 232 -2.11 -7.03 1.72
N TYR A 233 -3.03 -7.04 0.78
CA TYR A 233 -4.40 -6.59 0.97
C TYR A 233 -5.37 -7.59 0.34
N ASN A 234 -6.50 -7.77 1.01
CA ASN A 234 -7.63 -8.54 0.50
C ASN A 234 -8.84 -7.59 0.48
N SER A 235 -9.49 -7.43 -0.67
CA SER A 235 -10.79 -6.74 -0.75
C SER A 235 -11.92 -7.63 -0.20
N PRO A 236 -13.11 -7.07 0.06
CA PRO A 236 -14.35 -7.83 0.12
C PRO A 236 -14.47 -8.75 -1.10
N GLY A 237 -15.00 -9.96 -0.92
CA GLY A 237 -15.06 -10.96 -1.99
C GLY A 237 -13.72 -11.62 -2.34
N ALA A 238 -12.60 -11.11 -1.83
CA ALA A 238 -11.24 -11.62 -2.08
C ALA A 238 -10.55 -12.09 -0.79
N LEU A 239 -11.34 -12.64 0.14
CA LEU A 239 -10.93 -13.16 1.46
C LEU A 239 -10.61 -12.13 2.55
N ALA A 240 -11.06 -10.89 2.43
CA ALA A 240 -11.16 -10.00 3.58
C ALA A 240 -12.00 -10.66 4.68
N SER A 241 -11.53 -10.62 5.92
CA SER A 241 -12.22 -11.26 7.06
C SER A 241 -12.88 -10.25 8.01
N VAL A 242 -12.62 -8.95 7.83
CA VAL A 242 -13.15 -7.84 8.62
C VAL A 242 -13.51 -6.72 7.67
N ASN A 243 -14.71 -6.14 7.84
CA ASN A 243 -15.09 -4.91 7.15
C ASN A 243 -14.63 -3.67 7.92
N HIS A 244 -13.33 -3.40 7.90
CA HIS A 244 -12.70 -2.17 8.39
C HIS A 244 -11.33 -2.11 7.72
N LEU A 245 -10.99 -1.02 7.04
CA LEU A 245 -9.78 -0.87 6.24
C LEU A 245 -8.52 -1.33 6.97
N HIS A 246 -7.85 -2.32 6.39
CA HIS A 246 -6.54 -2.77 6.83
C HIS A 246 -5.72 -3.38 5.70
N PHE A 247 -4.40 -3.21 5.80
CA PHE A 247 -3.40 -4.00 5.10
C PHE A 247 -2.73 -4.97 6.08
N HIS A 248 -2.07 -5.97 5.54
CA HIS A 248 -1.27 -6.94 6.29
C HIS A 248 0.21 -6.63 6.07
N LEU A 249 1.02 -6.70 7.12
CA LEU A 249 2.48 -6.77 7.09
C LEU A 249 2.91 -8.09 7.73
N LEU A 250 3.85 -8.81 7.12
CA LEU A 250 4.35 -10.08 7.66
C LEU A 250 5.75 -10.42 7.13
N LEU A 251 6.46 -11.28 7.87
CA LEU A 251 7.76 -11.81 7.46
C LEU A 251 7.57 -13.04 6.56
N LEU A 252 8.07 -12.98 5.33
CA LEU A 252 8.18 -14.10 4.40
C LEU A 252 9.60 -14.12 3.80
N PRO A 253 10.56 -14.78 4.48
CA PRO A 253 11.96 -14.76 4.06
C PRO A 253 12.26 -15.68 2.88
N GLN A 254 11.36 -16.61 2.59
CA GLN A 254 11.52 -17.54 1.47
C GLN A 254 11.34 -16.82 0.14
N ASP A 255 12.11 -17.25 -0.85
CA ASP A 255 11.85 -16.90 -2.24
C ASP A 255 10.58 -17.60 -2.70
N LEU A 256 9.58 -16.81 -3.04
CA LEU A 256 8.34 -17.26 -3.66
C LEU A 256 8.49 -17.24 -5.19
N TYR A 257 7.59 -17.90 -5.91
CA TYR A 257 7.64 -17.87 -7.38
C TYR A 257 7.50 -16.43 -7.92
N ILE A 258 6.72 -15.59 -7.22
CA ILE A 258 6.49 -14.19 -7.62
C ILE A 258 7.80 -13.38 -7.64
N ASP A 259 8.79 -13.76 -6.84
CA ASP A 259 10.09 -13.08 -6.80
C ASP A 259 10.94 -13.33 -8.06
N LYS A 260 10.62 -14.38 -8.81
CA LYS A 260 11.40 -14.86 -9.97
C LYS A 260 10.60 -14.82 -11.27
N VAL A 261 9.35 -14.37 -11.20
CA VAL A 261 8.44 -14.39 -12.34
C VAL A 261 8.91 -13.40 -13.41
N LYS A 262 8.83 -13.83 -14.68
CA LYS A 262 9.12 -12.93 -15.80
C LYS A 262 7.98 -11.91 -15.93
N LEU A 263 8.36 -10.63 -15.95
CA LEU A 263 7.48 -9.51 -16.23
C LEU A 263 7.53 -9.16 -17.73
N GLU A 264 6.36 -8.90 -18.30
CA GLU A 264 6.18 -8.43 -19.68
C GLU A 264 5.59 -7.02 -19.61
N THR A 265 6.13 -6.07 -20.37
CA THR A 265 5.59 -4.69 -20.41
C THR A 265 4.12 -4.72 -20.82
N LEU A 266 3.30 -3.97 -20.08
CA LEU A 266 1.88 -3.83 -20.36
C LEU A 266 1.56 -2.41 -20.84
N ALA A 267 1.93 -1.39 -20.05
CA ALA A 267 1.67 0.01 -20.38
C ALA A 267 2.73 0.94 -19.76
N GLY A 268 3.16 1.94 -20.53
CA GLY A 268 4.24 2.85 -20.13
C GLY A 268 5.50 2.13 -19.67
N ASP A 269 6.30 2.82 -18.85
CA ASP A 269 7.59 2.29 -18.39
C ASP A 269 7.50 1.53 -17.07
N SER A 270 6.37 1.57 -16.36
CA SER A 270 6.28 1.09 -14.97
C SER A 270 5.18 0.05 -14.72
N ILE A 271 4.32 -0.22 -15.72
CA ILE A 271 3.23 -1.19 -15.60
C ILE A 271 3.54 -2.42 -16.45
N PHE A 272 3.60 -3.55 -15.76
CA PHE A 272 3.89 -4.85 -16.32
C PHE A 272 2.74 -5.81 -16.07
N ARG A 273 2.76 -6.93 -16.76
CA ARG A 273 1.98 -8.12 -16.43
C ARG A 273 2.90 -9.31 -16.21
N LEU A 274 2.43 -10.27 -15.44
CA LEU A 274 3.08 -11.58 -15.35
C LEU A 274 3.10 -12.24 -16.74
N SER A 275 4.18 -12.96 -17.05
CA SER A 275 4.26 -13.72 -18.30
C SER A 275 3.11 -14.73 -18.39
N ARG A 276 2.62 -15.00 -19.60
CA ARG A 276 1.52 -15.95 -19.84
C ARG A 276 1.82 -17.39 -19.37
N ARG A 277 3.09 -17.70 -19.11
CA ARG A 277 3.56 -18.99 -18.57
C ARG A 277 3.59 -19.03 -17.04
N ALA A 278 3.35 -17.90 -16.37
CA ALA A 278 3.30 -17.82 -14.92
C ALA A 278 2.11 -18.61 -14.36
N PRO A 279 2.21 -19.13 -13.12
CA PRO A 279 1.12 -19.88 -12.50
C PRO A 279 -0.10 -19.01 -12.18
N THR A 280 0.06 -17.68 -12.13
CA THR A 280 -1.01 -16.71 -11.89
C THR A 280 -0.95 -15.56 -12.89
N GLU A 281 -2.01 -14.75 -12.89
CA GLU A 281 -2.15 -13.55 -13.72
C GLU A 281 -2.34 -12.32 -12.82
N ALA A 282 -1.58 -11.26 -13.10
CA ALA A 282 -1.55 -10.05 -12.29
C ALA A 282 -0.90 -8.90 -13.07
N ILE A 283 -1.29 -7.68 -12.71
CA ILE A 283 -0.51 -6.48 -13.02
C ILE A 283 0.62 -6.38 -12.00
N CYS A 284 1.80 -5.94 -12.42
CA CYS A 284 2.88 -5.53 -11.55
C CYS A 284 3.22 -4.07 -11.81
N VAL A 285 3.06 -3.21 -10.80
CA VAL A 285 3.52 -1.82 -10.82
C VAL A 285 4.86 -1.74 -10.12
N VAL A 286 5.88 -1.25 -10.83
CA VAL A 286 7.25 -1.13 -10.30
C VAL A 286 7.52 0.32 -9.87
N PHE A 287 7.76 0.48 -8.57
CA PHE A 287 8.25 1.70 -7.94
C PHE A 287 9.76 1.60 -7.81
N ARG A 288 10.49 2.31 -8.65
CA ARG A 288 11.95 2.25 -8.66
C ARG A 288 12.54 3.04 -7.51
N ALA A 289 13.73 2.63 -7.08
CA ALA A 289 14.52 3.37 -6.09
C ALA A 289 14.78 4.82 -6.52
N LYS A 290 14.89 5.06 -7.83
CA LYS A 290 15.17 6.36 -8.44
C LYS A 290 13.94 7.19 -8.80
N ASP A 291 12.73 6.67 -8.62
CA ASP A 291 11.50 7.41 -8.91
C ASP A 291 11.41 8.65 -8.02
N THR A 292 11.01 9.77 -8.62
CA THR A 292 10.69 11.02 -7.94
C THR A 292 9.39 10.91 -7.16
N ASP A 293 9.09 11.89 -6.30
CA ASP A 293 7.82 11.91 -5.55
C ASP A 293 6.61 12.01 -6.50
N ASP A 294 6.74 12.74 -7.61
CA ASP A 294 5.71 12.84 -8.65
C ASP A 294 5.49 11.50 -9.36
N ASP A 295 6.56 10.79 -9.75
CA ASP A 295 6.46 9.45 -10.36
C ASP A 295 5.76 8.45 -9.42
N VAL A 296 6.04 8.54 -8.13
CA VAL A 296 5.46 7.68 -7.09
C VAL A 296 3.98 8.02 -6.89
N SER A 297 3.67 9.30 -6.80
CA SER A 297 2.31 9.82 -6.69
C SER A 297 1.46 9.37 -7.88
N GLU A 298 1.97 9.50 -9.10
CA GLU A 298 1.27 9.07 -10.32
C GLU A 298 0.97 7.57 -10.30
N LYS A 299 1.94 6.73 -9.92
CA LYS A 299 1.73 5.27 -9.83
C LYS A 299 0.74 4.90 -8.74
N ILE A 300 0.75 5.59 -7.59
CA ILE A 300 -0.25 5.42 -6.54
C ILE A 300 -1.64 5.77 -7.09
N ASP A 301 -1.76 6.87 -7.83
CA ASP A 301 -3.01 7.30 -8.45
C ASP A 301 -3.53 6.27 -9.48
N GLN A 302 -2.64 5.70 -10.29
CA GLN A 302 -3.00 4.64 -11.25
C GLN A 302 -3.54 3.39 -10.55
N ILE A 303 -2.87 2.92 -9.48
CA ILE A 303 -3.32 1.76 -8.70
C ILE A 303 -4.66 2.07 -8.00
N TYR A 304 -4.80 3.26 -7.42
CA TYR A 304 -6.01 3.67 -6.72
C TYR A 304 -7.21 3.77 -7.68
N LYS A 305 -7.05 4.40 -8.84
CA LYS A 305 -8.07 4.46 -9.90
C LYS A 305 -8.50 3.06 -10.34
N LEU A 306 -7.53 2.15 -10.55
CA LEU A 306 -7.82 0.77 -10.91
C LEU A 306 -8.59 0.04 -9.80
N ALA A 307 -8.21 0.20 -8.53
CA ALA A 307 -8.91 -0.40 -7.40
C ALA A 307 -10.36 0.10 -7.29
N MET A 308 -10.58 1.40 -7.51
CA MET A 308 -11.91 2.01 -7.55
C MET A 308 -12.76 1.47 -8.69
N TRP A 309 -12.19 1.38 -9.90
CA TRP A 309 -12.86 0.78 -11.05
C TRP A 309 -13.22 -0.69 -10.80
N MET A 310 -12.32 -1.49 -10.21
CA MET A 310 -12.60 -2.88 -9.84
C MET A 310 -13.74 -2.97 -8.82
N CYS A 311 -13.79 -2.09 -7.81
CA CYS A 311 -14.91 -2.03 -6.88
C CYS A 311 -16.25 -1.70 -7.56
N GLN A 312 -16.26 -0.77 -8.51
CA GLN A 312 -17.46 -0.40 -9.28
C GLN A 312 -17.95 -1.55 -10.17
N ASN A 313 -17.02 -2.31 -10.75
CA ASN A 313 -17.31 -3.44 -11.64
C ASN A 313 -17.46 -4.78 -10.88
N ASN A 314 -17.67 -4.73 -9.56
CA ASN A 314 -17.83 -5.90 -8.69
C ASN A 314 -16.71 -6.96 -8.88
N MET A 315 -15.46 -6.49 -8.98
CA MET A 315 -14.28 -7.33 -9.21
C MET A 315 -13.40 -7.39 -7.95
N PRO A 316 -13.50 -8.49 -7.17
CA PRO A 316 -12.66 -8.66 -6.00
C PRO A 316 -11.19 -8.75 -6.37
N HIS A 317 -10.34 -8.24 -5.50
CA HIS A 317 -8.92 -8.10 -5.80
C HIS A 317 -8.04 -8.22 -4.56
N ASN A 318 -6.77 -8.51 -4.82
CA ASN A 318 -5.72 -8.58 -3.81
C ASN A 318 -4.51 -7.82 -4.27
N LEU A 319 -3.80 -7.23 -3.32
CA LEU A 319 -2.47 -6.69 -3.56
C LEU A 319 -1.44 -7.52 -2.80
N PHE A 320 -0.27 -7.70 -3.40
CA PHE A 320 0.94 -8.17 -2.74
C PHE A 320 2.06 -7.17 -3.02
N ILE A 321 2.65 -6.62 -1.96
CA ILE A 321 3.68 -5.58 -2.03
C ILE A 321 4.97 -6.15 -1.48
N THR A 322 6.04 -6.01 -2.26
CA THR A 322 7.36 -6.50 -1.88
C THR A 322 8.47 -5.63 -2.44
N GLN A 323 9.61 -5.58 -1.76
CA GLN A 323 10.84 -5.16 -2.42
C GLN A 323 11.26 -6.19 -3.47
N ASP A 324 11.82 -5.73 -4.59
CA ASP A 324 12.40 -6.61 -5.61
C ASP A 324 13.63 -7.31 -5.00
N ARG A 325 13.61 -8.64 -5.08
CA ARG A 325 14.64 -9.51 -4.50
C ARG A 325 15.71 -9.91 -5.49
N SER A 326 15.55 -9.55 -6.76
CA SER A 326 16.57 -9.73 -7.78
C SER A 326 17.74 -8.79 -7.53
N ALA A 327 18.93 -9.16 -8.02
CA ALA A 327 20.11 -8.30 -7.95
C ALA A 327 19.93 -6.99 -8.74
N LYS A 328 19.06 -6.97 -9.76
CA LYS A 328 18.89 -5.83 -10.67
C LYS A 328 17.91 -4.78 -10.14
N GLY A 329 16.96 -5.16 -9.28
CA GLY A 329 15.94 -4.28 -8.72
C GLY A 329 16.21 -3.86 -7.29
N GLN A 330 17.47 -3.83 -6.84
CA GLN A 330 17.77 -3.47 -5.45
C GLN A 330 17.19 -2.09 -5.08
N GLY A 331 16.29 -2.05 -4.10
CA GLY A 331 15.61 -0.85 -3.65
C GLY A 331 14.30 -0.54 -4.39
N ASP A 332 13.96 -1.30 -5.43
CA ASP A 332 12.67 -1.20 -6.10
C ASP A 332 11.59 -1.91 -5.26
N VAL A 333 10.37 -1.39 -5.30
CA VAL A 333 9.18 -2.00 -4.72
C VAL A 333 8.22 -2.39 -5.85
N GLN A 334 7.72 -3.61 -5.78
CA GLN A 334 6.78 -4.20 -6.72
C GLN A 334 5.42 -4.37 -6.05
N VAL A 335 4.37 -3.91 -6.72
CA VAL A 335 2.97 -4.10 -6.31
C VAL A 335 2.29 -4.99 -7.32
N PHE A 336 1.96 -6.21 -6.89
CA PHE A 336 1.21 -7.16 -7.69
C PHE A 336 -0.28 -7.04 -7.38
N ILE A 337 -1.10 -6.84 -8.42
CA ILE A 337 -2.55 -6.67 -8.32
C ILE A 337 -3.22 -7.86 -9.01
N PHE A 338 -3.93 -8.66 -8.23
CA PHE A 338 -4.62 -9.85 -8.70
C PHE A 338 -6.13 -9.59 -8.70
N ALA A 339 -6.77 -9.87 -9.84
CA ALA A 339 -8.20 -9.71 -10.01
C ALA A 339 -8.93 -11.06 -10.02
N ARG A 340 -10.18 -11.05 -9.57
CA ARG A 340 -11.01 -12.25 -9.44
C ARG A 340 -12.33 -12.10 -10.15
N SER A 341 -12.75 -13.16 -10.82
CA SER A 341 -14.08 -13.26 -11.41
C SER A 341 -15.12 -13.74 -10.39
N LYS A 342 -14.69 -14.49 -9.37
CA LYS A 342 -15.59 -15.03 -8.35
C LYS A 342 -15.55 -14.21 -7.07
N TYR A 343 -16.72 -13.78 -6.63
CA TYR A 343 -16.92 -13.16 -5.33
C TYR A 343 -17.07 -14.22 -4.24
N CYS A 344 -16.19 -14.21 -3.24
CA CYS A 344 -16.29 -15.07 -2.06
C CYS A 344 -17.07 -14.37 -0.95
N VAL A 345 -18.36 -14.73 -0.81
CA VAL A 345 -19.25 -14.18 0.23
C VAL A 345 -18.98 -14.80 1.60
N SER A 346 -18.89 -16.14 1.62
CA SER A 346 -18.57 -16.91 2.83
C SER A 346 -17.25 -17.65 2.61
N LYS A 347 -16.37 -17.54 3.61
CA LYS A 347 -15.08 -18.20 3.62
C LYS A 347 -15.19 -19.46 4.46
N ASP A 348 -15.29 -20.61 3.79
CA ASP A 348 -15.15 -21.90 4.45
C ASP A 348 -13.69 -22.07 4.89
N LEU A 349 -13.48 -22.29 6.20
CA LEU A 349 -12.17 -22.47 6.78
C LEU A 349 -11.52 -23.81 6.40
N ALA A 350 -12.31 -24.80 6.00
CA ALA A 350 -11.84 -26.11 5.57
C ALA A 350 -11.31 -26.10 4.12
N ASP A 351 -11.76 -25.14 3.32
CA ASP A 351 -11.42 -24.98 1.90
C ASP A 351 -10.04 -24.37 1.67
N PHE A 352 -9.46 -24.71 0.52
CA PHE A 352 -8.26 -24.01 0.03
C PHE A 352 -8.62 -22.59 -0.39
N ASN A 353 -8.33 -21.68 0.53
CA ASN A 353 -8.62 -20.27 0.45
C ASN A 353 -7.47 -19.51 -0.22
N VAL A 354 -7.69 -19.06 -1.45
CA VAL A 354 -6.70 -18.29 -2.22
C VAL A 354 -6.80 -16.83 -1.80
N GLY A 355 -5.87 -16.29 -1.03
CA GLY A 355 -5.72 -14.87 -0.68
C GLY A 355 -4.48 -14.27 -1.35
N PHE A 356 -4.00 -13.11 -0.88
CA PHE A 356 -2.79 -12.50 -1.43
C PHE A 356 -1.55 -13.40 -1.29
N CYS A 357 -1.43 -14.18 -0.20
CA CYS A 357 -0.30 -15.07 0.04
C CYS A 357 -0.23 -16.19 -0.99
N GLU A 358 -1.36 -16.86 -1.19
CA GLU A 358 -1.49 -18.03 -2.07
C GLU A 358 -1.27 -17.61 -3.52
N LEU A 359 -1.78 -16.44 -3.89
CA LEU A 359 -1.52 -15.83 -5.20
C LEU A 359 -0.05 -15.49 -5.39
N ALA A 360 0.66 -15.04 -4.36
CA ALA A 360 2.10 -14.76 -4.41
C ALA A 360 2.99 -16.01 -4.35
N GLY A 361 2.44 -17.18 -4.01
CA GLY A 361 3.15 -18.45 -3.98
C GLY A 361 3.36 -19.07 -2.61
N PHE A 362 2.82 -18.46 -1.55
CA PHE A 362 2.87 -18.95 -0.17
C PHE A 362 1.53 -19.57 0.24
N ILE A 363 1.53 -20.86 0.54
CA ILE A 363 0.32 -21.67 0.76
C ILE A 363 0.29 -22.17 2.20
N PRO A 364 -0.33 -21.43 3.12
CA PRO A 364 -0.55 -21.90 4.49
C PRO A 364 -1.58 -23.03 4.50
N LEU A 365 -1.25 -24.14 5.13
CA LEU A 365 -2.13 -25.32 5.19
C LEU A 365 -2.54 -25.68 6.62
N PRO A 366 -3.79 -26.14 6.82
CA PRO A 366 -4.32 -26.45 8.15
C PRO A 366 -3.78 -27.77 8.72
N ASP A 367 -3.47 -28.76 7.88
CA ASP A 367 -3.15 -30.12 8.33
C ASP A 367 -2.02 -30.73 7.51
N ALA A 368 -1.33 -31.69 8.13
CA ALA A 368 -0.14 -32.33 7.58
C ALA A 368 -0.46 -33.21 6.36
N ASP A 369 -1.61 -33.88 6.36
CA ASP A 369 -2.03 -34.75 5.25
C ASP A 369 -2.31 -33.94 3.98
N LYS A 370 -3.03 -32.80 4.09
CA LYS A 370 -3.17 -31.84 2.99
C LYS A 370 -1.82 -31.30 2.57
N MET A 371 -0.92 -31.01 3.53
CA MET A 371 0.43 -30.58 3.19
C MET A 371 1.15 -31.62 2.34
N GLU A 372 1.11 -32.90 2.69
CA GLU A 372 1.81 -33.96 1.97
C GLU A 372 1.20 -34.23 0.59
N ASN A 373 -0.12 -34.24 0.51
CA ASN A 373 -0.85 -34.65 -0.70
C ASN A 373 -1.16 -33.51 -1.68
N LEU A 374 -0.99 -32.24 -1.30
CA LEU A 374 -1.23 -31.10 -2.19
C LEU A 374 -0.24 -31.11 -3.37
N THR A 375 -0.77 -30.98 -4.58
CA THR A 375 0.00 -30.89 -5.84
C THR A 375 -0.06 -29.49 -6.44
N GLU A 376 0.93 -29.10 -7.25
CA GLU A 376 0.88 -27.82 -7.96
C GLU A 376 -0.33 -27.71 -8.89
N GLN A 377 -0.78 -28.82 -9.50
CA GLN A 377 -1.95 -28.82 -10.37
C GLN A 377 -3.22 -28.45 -9.61
N GLN A 378 -3.41 -28.94 -8.38
CA GLN A 378 -4.54 -28.56 -7.54
C GLN A 378 -4.48 -27.08 -7.15
N VAL A 379 -3.29 -26.57 -6.84
CA VAL A 379 -3.07 -25.14 -6.55
C VAL A 379 -3.46 -24.28 -7.75
N LEU A 380 -2.90 -24.60 -8.92
CA LEU A 380 -3.18 -23.91 -10.17
C LEU A 380 -4.66 -23.94 -10.53
N HIS A 381 -5.29 -25.10 -10.40
CA HIS A 381 -6.72 -25.27 -10.66
C HIS A 381 -7.53 -24.34 -9.75
N ARG A 382 -7.24 -24.34 -8.44
CA ARG A 382 -7.97 -23.49 -7.50
C ARG A 382 -7.75 -22.00 -7.79
N ILE A 383 -6.52 -21.56 -8.04
CA ILE A 383 -6.23 -20.16 -8.40
C ILE A 383 -7.03 -19.77 -9.64
N ARG A 384 -6.94 -20.55 -10.72
CA ARG A 384 -7.70 -20.28 -11.97
C ARG A 384 -9.20 -20.27 -11.74
N SER A 385 -9.72 -21.15 -10.88
CA SER A 385 -11.15 -21.22 -10.57
C SER A 385 -11.70 -19.96 -9.91
N VAL A 386 -10.85 -19.20 -9.18
CA VAL A 386 -11.25 -17.95 -8.51
C VAL A 386 -10.89 -16.72 -9.33
N THR A 387 -9.75 -16.71 -10.02
CA THR A 387 -9.33 -15.58 -10.86
C THR A 387 -10.16 -15.49 -12.12
N GLY A 388 -10.46 -16.62 -12.77
CA GLY A 388 -11.26 -16.68 -13.99
C GLY A 388 -10.66 -15.80 -15.10
N SER A 389 -11.52 -15.12 -15.85
CA SER A 389 -11.14 -14.22 -16.96
C SER A 389 -10.87 -12.77 -16.54
N ALA A 390 -11.15 -12.41 -15.28
CA ALA A 390 -11.01 -11.05 -14.75
C ALA A 390 -9.69 -10.34 -15.10
N PRO A 391 -8.51 -10.99 -15.05
CA PRO A 391 -7.24 -10.33 -15.39
C PRO A 391 -7.23 -9.63 -16.75
N LYS A 392 -7.95 -10.13 -17.75
CA LYS A 392 -8.01 -9.52 -19.09
C LYS A 392 -8.57 -8.09 -19.05
N ALA A 393 -9.72 -7.92 -18.40
CA ALA A 393 -10.37 -6.62 -18.29
C ALA A 393 -9.53 -5.63 -17.47
N VAL A 394 -8.82 -6.12 -16.45
CA VAL A 394 -7.93 -5.28 -15.64
C VAL A 394 -6.69 -4.84 -16.42
N TYR A 395 -6.14 -5.70 -17.28
CA TYR A 395 -5.03 -5.32 -18.18
C TYR A 395 -5.43 -4.21 -19.17
N GLU A 396 -6.64 -4.30 -19.72
CA GLU A 396 -7.19 -3.27 -20.60
C GLU A 396 -7.40 -1.95 -19.84
N GLU A 397 -8.03 -2.02 -18.66
CA GLU A 397 -8.33 -0.81 -17.89
C GLU A 397 -7.08 -0.10 -17.38
N ILE A 398 -6.08 -0.81 -16.85
CA ILE A 398 -4.85 -0.14 -16.41
C ILE A 398 -4.14 0.53 -17.58
N THR A 399 -4.21 -0.04 -18.79
CA THR A 399 -3.66 0.56 -20.00
C THR A 399 -4.41 1.85 -20.33
N ASN A 400 -5.74 1.86 -20.22
CA ASN A 400 -6.55 3.06 -20.41
C ASN A 400 -6.24 4.16 -19.38
N ILE A 401 -6.05 3.79 -18.11
CA ILE A 401 -5.71 4.71 -17.03
C ILE A 401 -4.35 5.37 -17.31
N VAL A 402 -3.34 4.57 -17.69
CA VAL A 402 -1.97 5.06 -17.97
C VAL A 402 -1.94 5.95 -19.22
N GLU A 403 -2.73 5.62 -20.24
CA GLU A 403 -2.78 6.39 -21.48
C GLU A 403 -3.74 7.59 -21.42
N GLY A 404 -4.36 7.85 -20.26
CA GLY A 404 -5.29 8.97 -20.06
C GLY A 404 -6.59 8.83 -20.87
N ARG A 405 -6.98 7.61 -21.23
CA ARG A 405 -8.20 7.30 -22.01
C ARG A 405 -9.43 7.06 -21.14
N THR A 406 -9.25 6.90 -19.83
CA THR A 406 -10.36 6.75 -18.89
C THR A 406 -11.07 8.10 -18.73
N THR A 407 -12.40 8.12 -18.86
CA THR A 407 -13.20 9.31 -18.56
C THR A 407 -13.01 9.70 -17.09
N GLU A 408 -12.79 11.00 -16.82
CA GLU A 408 -12.71 11.50 -15.45
C GLU A 408 -14.02 11.15 -14.73
N PHE A 409 -13.96 10.21 -13.79
CA PHE A 409 -15.09 9.99 -12.90
C PHE A 409 -15.15 11.15 -11.89
N PRO A 410 -16.35 11.60 -11.48
CA PRO A 410 -16.48 12.57 -10.41
C PRO A 410 -16.15 11.88 -9.07
N TRP A 411 -14.86 11.75 -8.77
CA TRP A 411 -14.34 11.04 -7.58
C TRP A 411 -14.80 11.70 -6.26
N GLU A 412 -15.16 12.99 -6.30
CA GLU A 412 -15.57 13.76 -5.12
C GLU A 412 -16.99 13.47 -4.61
N GLN A 413 -17.86 12.80 -5.40
CA GLN A 413 -19.25 12.57 -4.98
C GLN A 413 -19.46 11.30 -4.16
N ILE A 414 -18.50 10.37 -4.10
CA ILE A 414 -18.66 9.06 -3.42
C ILE A 414 -18.19 9.10 -1.95
N LEU A 415 -17.47 10.14 -1.51
CA LEU A 415 -17.04 10.31 -0.11
C LEU A 415 -18.09 11.01 0.77
N ALA A 416 -19.24 11.40 0.20
CA ALA A 416 -20.32 12.10 0.90
C ALA A 416 -21.55 11.24 1.23
N MET A 417 -21.47 9.92 1.05
CA MET A 417 -22.48 8.93 1.47
C MET A 417 -21.83 7.83 2.29
#